data_AF-A0A364KZR7-F1
#
_entry.id   AF-A0A364KZR7-F1
#
_cell.length_a   1.000
_cell.length_b   1.000
_cell.length_c   1.000
_cell.angle_alpha   90.00
_cell.angle_beta   90.00
_cell.angle_gamma   90.00
#
_symmetry.space_group_name_H-M   'P 1'
#
loop_
_entity.id
_entity.type
_entity.pdbx_description
1 polymer ?
#
loop_
_entity_poly.entity_id
_entity_poly.type
_entity_poly.pdbx_seq_one_letter_code
_entity_poly.pdbx_strand_id
1 'polypeptide(L)'
;MVPKVLNHSSELQISRSCIILGGSSAGANLAAVVTRKAIAGGIPISGTLLQIPVVCHRNCYPSEEYELESMRQNEDAPLLSRAALDQFWAYYNPPNITDLQVSPLLAKDFTGFPRTFIQICGLDPLRDEGLAYARKLWNFDVPCSVVVYPGLPHGFNAFTELSAARVYHEDMLKGLDGLISGEIAGGIRNYHGK
;
A
#
# COMPACT_ATOMS: atom_id res chain seq x y z
N MET A 1 -1.32 -12.76 -13.53
CA MET A 1 -2.57 -11.99 -13.74
C MET A 1 -2.35 -10.84 -14.72
N VAL A 2 -1.39 -9.94 -14.50
CA VAL A 2 -1.10 -8.80 -15.40
C VAL A 2 -0.91 -9.19 -16.88
N PRO A 3 -0.08 -10.21 -17.25
CA PRO A 3 0.05 -10.59 -18.66
C PRO A 3 -1.27 -11.05 -19.29
N LYS A 4 -2.14 -11.73 -18.52
CA LYS A 4 -3.44 -12.19 -19.02
C LYS A 4 -4.35 -11.01 -19.37
N VAL A 5 -4.43 -9.99 -18.51
CA VAL A 5 -5.23 -8.78 -18.77
C VAL A 5 -4.69 -8.04 -20.00
N LEU A 6 -3.36 -7.88 -20.10
CA LEU A 6 -2.75 -7.17 -21.22
C LEU A 6 -2.93 -7.91 -22.55
N ASN A 7 -2.92 -9.24 -22.54
CA ASN A 7 -3.16 -10.05 -23.74
C ASN A 7 -4.61 -9.95 -24.26
N HIS A 8 -5.57 -9.56 -23.41
CA HIS A 8 -6.98 -9.36 -23.78
C HIS A 8 -7.39 -7.88 -23.76
N SER A 9 -6.42 -6.96 -23.74
CA SER A 9 -6.68 -5.51 -23.60
C SER A 9 -7.61 -4.95 -24.67
N SER A 10 -7.50 -5.41 -25.93
CA SER A 10 -8.39 -5.01 -27.02
C SER A 10 -9.84 -5.44 -26.78
N GLU A 11 -10.06 -6.67 -26.30
CA GLU A 11 -11.39 -7.20 -25.99
C GLU A 11 -12.03 -6.49 -24.80
N LEU A 12 -11.20 -6.14 -23.80
CA LEU A 12 -11.61 -5.43 -22.59
C LEU A 12 -11.70 -3.91 -22.77
N GLN A 13 -11.33 -3.39 -23.95
CA GLN A 13 -11.24 -1.94 -24.22
C GLN A 13 -10.35 -1.18 -23.22
N ILE A 14 -9.27 -1.81 -22.77
CA ILE A 14 -8.32 -1.26 -21.79
C ILE A 14 -7.09 -0.69 -22.52
N SER A 15 -6.72 0.55 -22.20
CA SER A 15 -5.47 1.12 -22.68
C SER A 15 -4.26 0.44 -22.01
N ARG A 16 -3.26 0.10 -22.82
CA ARG A 16 -1.96 -0.40 -22.34
C ARG A 16 -0.97 0.74 -22.01
N SER A 17 -1.31 1.99 -22.31
CA SER A 17 -0.42 3.14 -22.11
C SER A 17 -0.32 3.57 -20.65
N CYS A 18 -1.32 3.25 -19.83
CA CYS A 18 -1.36 3.59 -18.42
C CYS A 18 -1.86 2.38 -17.61
N ILE A 19 -0.94 1.65 -16.99
CA ILE A 19 -1.27 0.49 -16.16
C ILE A 19 -1.03 0.86 -14.69
N ILE A 20 -2.09 0.86 -13.89
CA ILE A 20 -2.01 1.07 -12.46
C ILE A 20 -2.32 -0.25 -11.75
N LEU A 21 -1.48 -0.63 -10.79
CA LEU A 21 -1.73 -1.78 -9.93
C LEU A 21 -2.15 -1.28 -8.55
N GLY A 22 -3.28 -1.77 -8.06
CA GLY A 22 -3.85 -1.31 -6.81
C GLY A 22 -4.34 -2.45 -5.93
N GLY A 23 -4.36 -2.20 -4.62
CA GLY A 23 -4.93 -3.13 -3.66
C GLY A 23 -5.07 -2.51 -2.28
N SER A 24 -5.83 -3.20 -1.43
CA SER A 24 -6.07 -2.82 -0.04
C SER A 24 -5.62 -3.91 0.91
N SER A 25 -5.02 -3.55 2.05
CA SER A 25 -4.55 -4.49 3.08
C SER A 25 -3.59 -5.54 2.50
N ALA A 26 -3.86 -6.83 2.67
CA ALA A 26 -3.11 -7.91 2.01
C ALA A 26 -3.13 -7.81 0.47
N GLY A 27 -4.17 -7.23 -0.13
CA GLY A 27 -4.20 -6.93 -1.55
C GLY A 27 -3.19 -5.86 -1.97
N ALA A 28 -2.88 -4.90 -1.08
CA ALA A 28 -1.84 -3.91 -1.33
C ALA A 28 -0.43 -4.55 -1.27
N ASN A 29 -0.22 -5.55 -0.40
CA ASN A 29 0.98 -6.39 -0.43
C ASN A 29 1.17 -7.01 -1.82
N LEU A 30 0.13 -7.68 -2.32
CA LEU A 30 0.14 -8.31 -3.64
C LEU A 30 0.38 -7.28 -4.76
N ALA A 31 -0.24 -6.10 -4.68
CA ALA A 31 -0.03 -5.02 -5.65
C ALA A 31 1.44 -4.57 -5.68
N ALA A 32 2.06 -4.36 -4.52
CA ALA A 32 3.47 -4.00 -4.42
C ALA A 32 4.40 -5.08 -5.00
N VAL A 33 4.15 -6.36 -4.68
CA VAL A 33 4.94 -7.50 -5.17
C VAL A 33 4.77 -7.70 -6.67
N VAL A 34 3.54 -7.66 -7.17
CA VAL A 34 3.24 -7.82 -8.60
C VAL A 34 3.82 -6.65 -9.39
N THR A 35 3.79 -5.43 -8.86
CA THR A 35 4.45 -4.28 -9.48
C THR A 35 5.93 -4.54 -9.69
N ARG A 36 6.64 -4.97 -8.64
CA ARG A 36 8.08 -5.28 -8.71
C ARG A 36 8.38 -6.39 -9.72
N LYS A 37 7.56 -7.44 -9.76
CA LYS A 37 7.69 -8.52 -10.74
C LYS A 37 7.41 -8.06 -12.16
N ALA A 38 6.42 -7.19 -12.37
CA ALA A 38 6.06 -6.67 -13.67
C ALA A 38 7.19 -5.81 -14.26
N ILE A 39 7.75 -4.88 -13.48
CA ILE A 39 8.87 -4.03 -13.93
C ILE A 39 10.12 -4.88 -14.24
N ALA A 40 10.44 -5.87 -13.39
CA ALA A 40 11.56 -6.78 -13.64
C ALA A 40 11.36 -7.64 -14.90
N GLY A 41 10.11 -7.94 -15.25
CA GLY A 41 9.72 -8.64 -16.48
C GLY A 41 9.52 -7.73 -17.69
N GLY A 42 9.87 -6.44 -17.61
CA GLY A 42 9.75 -5.48 -18.72
C GLY A 42 8.33 -5.00 -19.01
N ILE A 43 7.36 -5.27 -18.14
CA ILE A 43 6.00 -4.73 -18.25
C ILE A 43 5.98 -3.33 -17.62
N PRO A 44 5.69 -2.27 -18.38
CA PRO A 44 5.65 -0.92 -17.84
C PRO A 44 4.45 -0.79 -16.90
N ILE A 45 4.71 -0.44 -15.64
CA ILE A 45 3.67 -0.05 -14.68
C ILE A 45 3.78 1.47 -14.51
N SER A 46 2.66 2.15 -14.68
CA SER A 46 2.59 3.60 -14.63
C SER A 46 2.41 4.11 -13.20
N GLY A 47 1.71 3.37 -12.35
CA GLY A 47 1.48 3.77 -10.97
C GLY A 47 1.06 2.64 -10.05
N THR A 48 1.15 2.87 -8.75
CA THR A 48 0.75 1.90 -7.72
C THR A 48 -0.15 2.56 -6.68
N LEU A 49 -1.31 1.95 -6.38
CA LEU A 49 -2.26 2.40 -5.36
C LEU A 49 -2.24 1.42 -4.17
N LEU A 50 -1.77 1.87 -3.00
CA LEU A 50 -1.66 1.04 -1.80
C LEU A 50 -2.57 1.57 -0.69
N GLN A 51 -3.64 0.86 -0.42
CA GLN A 51 -4.56 1.20 0.66
C GLN A 51 -4.23 0.37 1.89
N ILE A 52 -4.01 1.02 3.04
CA ILE A 52 -3.76 0.42 4.36
C ILE A 52 -2.84 -0.81 4.29
N PRO A 53 -1.62 -0.67 3.72
CA PRO A 53 -0.92 -1.82 3.17
C PRO A 53 -0.24 -2.69 4.24
N VAL A 54 -0.23 -4.01 4.01
CA VAL A 54 0.67 -4.95 4.68
C VAL A 54 1.95 -5.07 3.84
N VAL A 55 3.12 -4.72 4.36
CA VAL A 55 4.37 -4.65 3.58
C VAL A 55 5.56 -5.34 4.24
N CYS A 56 5.43 -5.78 5.49
CA CYS A 56 6.47 -6.52 6.19
C CYS A 56 5.90 -7.41 7.29
N HIS A 57 6.41 -8.63 7.40
CA HIS A 57 6.19 -9.42 8.60
C HIS A 57 6.94 -8.76 9.78
N ARG A 58 6.27 -8.56 10.92
CA ARG A 58 6.83 -7.80 12.07
C ARG A 58 8.15 -8.39 12.62
N ASN A 59 8.29 -9.72 12.59
CA ASN A 59 9.49 -10.41 13.11
C ASN A 59 10.75 -10.23 12.24
N CYS A 60 10.63 -9.65 11.05
CA CYS A 60 11.77 -9.26 10.22
C CYS A 60 11.76 -7.78 9.86
N TYR A 61 10.93 -6.98 10.56
CA TYR A 61 10.86 -5.54 10.33
C TYR A 61 12.21 -4.87 10.61
N PRO A 62 12.66 -3.94 9.75
CA PRO A 62 13.94 -3.25 9.90
C PRO A 62 13.87 -2.16 10.99
N SER A 63 13.71 -2.58 12.25
CA SER A 63 13.53 -1.69 13.40
C SER A 63 14.73 -0.78 13.70
N GLU A 64 15.90 -1.06 13.12
CA GLU A 64 17.07 -0.18 13.20
C GLU A 64 16.93 1.07 12.30
N GLU A 65 16.09 1.00 11.26
CA GLU A 65 15.88 2.09 10.30
C GLU A 65 14.54 2.82 10.50
N TYR A 66 13.51 2.10 10.98
CA TYR A 66 12.15 2.62 11.10
C TYR A 66 11.53 2.19 12.42
N GLU A 67 10.70 3.03 13.01
CA GLU A 67 9.93 2.70 14.21
C GLU A 67 8.72 1.80 13.85
N LEU A 68 8.22 1.02 14.81
CA LEU A 68 7.03 0.17 14.68
C LEU A 68 6.12 0.30 15.91
N GLU A 69 5.96 1.54 16.40
CA GLU A 69 5.18 1.83 17.61
C GLU A 69 3.68 1.51 17.42
N SER A 70 3.16 1.60 16.20
CA SER A 70 1.76 1.33 15.88
C SER A 70 1.32 -0.08 16.29
N MET A 71 2.21 -1.07 16.21
CA MET A 71 1.91 -2.45 16.64
C MET A 71 1.57 -2.54 18.14
N ARG A 72 2.12 -1.65 18.96
CA ARG A 72 1.84 -1.57 20.40
C ARG A 72 0.74 -0.54 20.70
N GLN A 73 0.80 0.64 20.09
CA GLN A 73 -0.17 1.73 20.31
C GLN A 73 -1.59 1.34 19.89
N ASN A 74 -1.72 0.51 18.85
CA ASN A 74 -2.98 0.10 18.24
C ASN A 74 -3.22 -1.42 18.40
N GLU A 75 -2.69 -2.03 19.47
CA GLU A 75 -2.74 -3.49 19.62
C GLU A 75 -4.16 -4.05 19.67
N ASP A 76 -5.10 -3.30 20.26
CA ASP A 76 -6.52 -3.62 20.38
C ASP A 76 -7.40 -2.77 19.45
N ALA A 77 -6.84 -2.23 18.37
CA ALA A 77 -7.59 -1.42 17.43
C ALA A 77 -8.81 -2.18 16.87
N PRO A 78 -9.94 -1.49 16.65
CA PRO A 78 -11.12 -2.12 16.08
C PRO A 78 -10.85 -2.59 14.65
N LEU A 79 -11.57 -3.63 14.22
CA LEU A 79 -11.46 -4.30 12.91
C LEU A 79 -10.16 -5.08 12.68
N LEU A 80 -9.01 -4.56 13.10
CA LEU A 80 -7.73 -5.25 13.01
C LEU A 80 -6.92 -5.03 14.29
N SER A 81 -6.92 -6.04 15.17
CA SER A 81 -6.02 -6.10 16.32
C SER A 81 -4.70 -6.78 15.96
N ARG A 82 -3.67 -6.58 16.78
CA ARG A 82 -2.39 -7.31 16.68
C ARG A 82 -2.60 -8.83 16.77
N ALA A 83 -3.52 -9.28 17.62
CA ALA A 83 -3.85 -10.71 17.74
C ALA A 83 -4.47 -11.26 16.46
N ALA A 84 -5.38 -10.51 15.82
CA ALA A 84 -5.95 -10.90 14.53
C ALA A 84 -4.89 -10.94 13.42
N LEU A 85 -3.99 -9.95 13.38
CA LEU A 85 -2.87 -9.92 12.45
C LEU A 85 -1.94 -11.14 12.61
N ASP A 86 -1.68 -11.57 13.84
CA ASP A 86 -0.90 -12.78 14.12
C ASP A 86 -1.57 -14.04 13.58
N GLN A 87 -2.89 -14.13 13.69
CA GLN A 87 -3.65 -15.23 13.08
C GLN A 87 -3.57 -15.18 11.55
N PHE A 88 -3.68 -14.01 10.91
CA PHE A 88 -3.54 -13.90 9.46
C PHE A 88 -2.16 -14.34 8.98
N TRP A 89 -1.08 -13.94 9.67
CA TRP A 89 0.27 -14.42 9.35
C TRP A 89 0.42 -15.93 9.57
N ALA A 90 -0.19 -16.48 10.63
CA ALA A 90 -0.20 -17.91 10.89
C ALA A 90 -0.98 -18.70 9.82
N TYR A 91 -2.07 -18.15 9.26
CA TYR A 91 -2.80 -18.76 8.16
C TYR A 91 -2.05 -18.65 6.84
N TYR A 92 -1.40 -17.52 6.57
CA TYR A 92 -0.59 -17.35 5.38
C TYR A 92 0.66 -18.25 5.39
N ASN A 93 1.24 -18.45 6.58
CA ASN A 93 2.36 -19.37 6.86
C ASN A 93 3.46 -19.37 5.79
N PRO A 94 4.06 -18.22 5.47
CA PRO A 94 5.10 -18.16 4.45
C PRO A 94 6.34 -18.95 4.90
N PRO A 95 6.97 -19.75 4.01
CA PRO A 95 8.15 -20.53 4.37
C PRO A 95 9.36 -19.66 4.72
N ASN A 96 9.39 -18.41 4.23
CA ASN A 96 10.41 -17.44 4.55
C ASN A 96 9.79 -16.03 4.68
N ILE A 97 9.73 -15.52 5.90
CA ILE A 97 9.18 -14.18 6.19
C ILE A 97 10.05 -13.04 5.62
N THR A 98 11.31 -13.31 5.26
CA THR A 98 12.22 -12.32 4.66
C THR A 98 12.17 -12.27 3.13
N ASP A 99 11.41 -13.17 2.49
CA ASP A 99 11.21 -13.13 1.04
C ASP A 99 10.52 -11.81 0.64
N LEU A 100 11.02 -11.15 -0.41
CA LEU A 100 10.46 -9.89 -0.91
C LEU A 100 9.04 -10.04 -1.47
N GLN A 101 8.60 -11.27 -1.74
CA GLN A 101 7.22 -11.60 -2.09
C GLN A 101 6.27 -11.62 -0.89
N VAL A 102 6.83 -11.64 0.32
CA VAL A 102 6.10 -11.67 1.59
C VAL A 102 6.23 -10.29 2.26
N SER A 103 7.47 -9.81 2.37
CA SER A 103 7.85 -8.56 3.03
C SER A 103 8.51 -7.60 2.03
N PRO A 104 7.74 -7.00 1.08
CA PRO A 104 8.29 -6.12 0.05
C PRO A 104 9.01 -4.87 0.60
N LEU A 105 8.78 -4.48 1.85
CA LEU A 105 9.54 -3.42 2.54
C LEU A 105 11.04 -3.74 2.63
N LEU A 106 11.43 -5.00 2.66
CA LEU A 106 12.82 -5.42 2.81
C LEU A 106 13.66 -5.26 1.53
N ALA A 107 13.04 -4.90 0.40
CA ALA A 107 13.78 -4.68 -0.84
C ALA A 107 14.84 -3.59 -0.66
N LYS A 108 16.07 -3.82 -1.13
CA LYS A 108 17.18 -2.87 -0.97
C LYS A 108 17.20 -1.76 -2.00
N ASP A 109 16.42 -1.89 -3.06
CA ASP A 109 16.39 -0.96 -4.18
C ASP A 109 14.95 -0.78 -4.67
N PHE A 110 14.57 0.50 -4.85
CA PHE A 110 13.29 0.94 -5.40
C PHE A 110 13.48 1.81 -6.65
N THR A 111 14.69 1.90 -7.19
CA THR A 111 14.97 2.60 -8.44
C THR A 111 14.06 2.07 -9.55
N GLY A 112 13.37 2.98 -10.23
CA GLY A 112 12.41 2.63 -11.29
C GLY A 112 11.10 2.03 -10.80
N PHE A 113 10.85 1.96 -9.49
CA PHE A 113 9.51 1.66 -8.98
C PHE A 113 8.56 2.79 -9.38
N PRO A 114 7.32 2.47 -9.82
CA PRO A 114 6.43 3.50 -10.32
C PRO A 114 5.95 4.42 -9.20
N ARG A 115 5.52 5.61 -9.61
CA ARG A 115 4.87 6.58 -8.74
C ARG A 115 3.72 5.94 -7.94
N THR A 116 3.59 6.31 -6.67
CA THR A 116 2.78 5.55 -5.72
C THR A 116 1.86 6.46 -4.89
N PHE A 117 0.59 6.08 -4.74
CA PHE A 117 -0.34 6.71 -3.80
C PHE A 117 -0.64 5.76 -2.65
N ILE A 118 -0.48 6.21 -1.40
CA ILE A 118 -0.68 5.39 -0.21
C ILE A 118 -1.72 6.02 0.71
N GLN A 119 -2.71 5.24 1.14
CA GLN A 119 -3.67 5.63 2.18
C GLN A 119 -3.35 4.84 3.45
N ILE A 120 -3.26 5.52 4.60
CA ILE A 120 -2.85 4.92 5.88
C ILE A 120 -3.85 5.29 6.96
N CYS A 121 -4.32 4.31 7.72
CA CYS A 121 -5.16 4.55 8.88
C CYS A 121 -4.30 4.82 10.12
N GLY A 122 -4.70 5.77 10.97
CA GLY A 122 -3.92 6.16 12.15
C GLY A 122 -4.11 5.22 13.35
N LEU A 123 -5.33 4.68 13.52
CA LEU A 123 -5.69 3.69 14.53
C LEU A 123 -5.54 2.27 13.94
N ASP A 124 -4.35 1.97 13.41
CA ASP A 124 -4.07 0.75 12.67
C ASP A 124 -2.70 0.20 13.11
N PRO A 125 -2.58 -1.09 13.51
CA PRO A 125 -1.28 -1.67 13.84
C PRO A 125 -0.29 -1.63 12.66
N LEU A 126 -0.75 -1.61 11.41
CA LEU A 126 0.06 -1.54 10.18
C LEU A 126 0.49 -0.12 9.80
N ARG A 127 0.10 0.91 10.57
CA ARG A 127 0.37 2.31 10.25
C ARG A 127 1.84 2.57 9.95
N ASP A 128 2.74 2.12 10.84
CA ASP A 128 4.15 2.47 10.74
C ASP A 128 4.88 1.72 9.62
N GLU A 129 4.49 0.47 9.30
CA GLU A 129 5.09 -0.22 8.16
C GLU A 129 4.68 0.41 6.81
N GLY A 130 3.45 0.93 6.69
CA GLY A 130 3.02 1.71 5.54
C GLY A 130 3.81 3.02 5.39
N LEU A 131 4.06 3.72 6.51
CA LEU A 131 4.88 4.93 6.53
C LEU A 131 6.36 4.63 6.21
N ALA A 132 6.91 3.52 6.71
CA ALA A 132 8.25 3.07 6.38
C ALA A 132 8.40 2.77 4.89
N TYR A 133 7.39 2.15 4.28
CA TYR A 133 7.38 1.90 2.83
C TYR A 133 7.39 3.20 2.01
N ALA A 134 6.59 4.19 2.40
CA ALA A 134 6.59 5.51 1.77
C ALA A 134 7.97 6.19 1.89
N ARG A 135 8.56 6.17 3.09
CA ARG A 135 9.90 6.72 3.33
C ARG A 135 10.97 6.02 2.49
N LYS A 136 10.85 4.70 2.33
CA LYS A 136 11.75 3.94 1.48
C LYS A 136 11.61 4.30 0.01
N LEU A 137 10.40 4.51 -0.49
CA LEU A 137 10.17 5.02 -1.86
C LEU A 137 10.82 6.39 -2.06
N TRP A 138 10.64 7.32 -1.12
CA TRP A 138 11.27 8.65 -1.21
C TRP A 138 12.81 8.60 -1.18
N ASN A 139 13.41 7.68 -0.42
CA ASN A 139 14.87 7.51 -0.40
C ASN A 139 15.46 7.07 -1.76
N PHE A 140 14.63 6.57 -2.68
CA PHE A 140 14.99 6.21 -4.06
C PHE A 140 14.37 7.16 -5.09
N ASP A 141 14.01 8.38 -4.67
CA ASP A 141 13.42 9.42 -5.52
C ASP A 141 12.12 9.00 -6.24
N VAL A 142 11.41 8.00 -5.70
CA VAL A 142 10.13 7.57 -6.26
C VAL A 142 9.03 8.54 -5.81
N PRO A 143 8.27 9.16 -6.74
CA PRO A 143 7.17 10.04 -6.38
C PRO A 143 6.11 9.27 -5.59
N CYS A 144 5.94 9.62 -4.31
CA CYS A 144 4.97 8.95 -3.45
C CYS A 144 4.16 9.97 -2.64
N SER A 145 2.84 9.93 -2.78
CA SER A 145 1.91 10.75 -2.01
C SER A 145 1.20 9.88 -0.97
N VAL A 146 1.16 10.36 0.27
CA VAL A 146 0.58 9.66 1.41
C VAL A 146 -0.56 10.48 2.00
N VAL A 147 -1.69 9.83 2.26
CA VAL A 147 -2.77 10.38 3.08
C VAL A 147 -2.93 9.53 4.32
N VAL A 148 -2.73 10.13 5.49
CA VAL A 148 -3.00 9.49 6.79
C VAL A 148 -4.38 9.90 7.27
N TYR A 149 -5.12 8.96 7.86
CA TYR A 149 -6.43 9.16 8.44
C TYR A 149 -6.35 8.96 9.97
N PRO A 150 -5.98 10.00 10.75
CA PRO A 150 -5.79 9.89 12.19
C PRO A 150 -7.06 9.41 12.90
N GLY A 151 -6.91 8.51 13.87
CA GLY A 151 -8.01 7.99 14.68
C GLY A 151 -8.97 7.03 13.97
N LEU A 152 -8.83 6.82 12.65
CA LEU A 152 -9.65 5.87 11.90
C LEU A 152 -8.96 4.51 11.83
N PRO A 153 -9.71 3.39 11.97
CA PRO A 153 -9.14 2.06 12.01
C PRO A 153 -8.96 1.42 10.63
N HIS A 154 -8.19 0.34 10.59
CA HIS A 154 -7.98 -0.47 9.40
C HIS A 154 -9.31 -0.86 8.75
N GLY A 155 -9.49 -0.55 7.46
CA GLY A 155 -10.67 -0.96 6.70
C GLY A 155 -11.97 -0.20 7.03
N PHE A 156 -11.91 0.89 7.79
CA PHE A 156 -13.10 1.70 8.12
C PHE A 156 -13.90 2.18 6.89
N ASN A 157 -13.26 2.26 5.72
CA ASN A 157 -13.88 2.69 4.48
C ASN A 157 -14.98 1.73 4.00
N ALA A 158 -15.06 0.51 4.54
CA ALA A 158 -16.16 -0.41 4.26
C ALA A 158 -17.51 0.05 4.85
N PHE A 159 -17.48 0.96 5.84
CA PHE A 159 -18.66 1.53 6.49
C PHE A 159 -19.06 2.83 5.79
N THR A 160 -19.75 2.69 4.65
CA THR A 160 -20.02 3.80 3.71
C THR A 160 -20.90 4.93 4.28
N GLU A 161 -21.57 4.68 5.40
CA GLU A 161 -22.38 5.65 6.14
C GLU A 161 -21.52 6.69 6.87
N LEU A 162 -20.23 6.38 7.11
CA LEU A 162 -19.30 7.32 7.73
C LEU A 162 -18.89 8.40 6.72
N SER A 163 -19.01 9.68 7.12
CA SER A 163 -18.54 10.81 6.32
C SER A 163 -17.05 10.67 5.94
N ALA A 164 -16.24 10.12 6.85
CA ALA A 164 -14.84 9.85 6.60
C ALA A 164 -14.60 8.78 5.53
N ALA A 165 -15.47 7.77 5.40
CA ALA A 165 -15.35 6.73 4.37
C ALA A 165 -15.55 7.33 2.98
N ARG A 166 -16.50 8.28 2.85
CA ARG A 166 -16.67 9.07 1.63
C ARG A 166 -15.40 9.86 1.30
N VAL A 167 -14.80 10.57 2.25
CA VAL A 167 -13.55 11.31 2.02
C VAL A 167 -12.40 10.38 1.62
N TYR A 168 -12.31 9.20 2.24
CA TYR A 168 -11.33 8.18 1.88
C TYR A 168 -11.45 7.76 0.40
N HIS A 169 -12.67 7.57 -0.10
CA HIS A 169 -12.91 7.25 -1.51
C HIS A 169 -12.65 8.44 -2.44
N GLU A 170 -13.04 9.65 -2.06
CA GLU A 170 -12.72 10.87 -2.81
C GLU A 170 -11.20 11.08 -2.94
N ASP A 171 -10.46 10.82 -1.87
CA ASP A 171 -9.00 10.91 -1.84
C ASP A 171 -8.34 9.79 -2.66
N MET A 172 -8.91 8.58 -2.67
CA MET A 172 -8.48 7.50 -3.56
C MET A 172 -8.65 7.89 -5.04
N LEU A 173 -9.78 8.49 -5.41
CA LEU A 173 -10.03 8.94 -6.79
C LEU A 173 -9.05 10.04 -7.21
N LYS A 174 -8.81 11.04 -6.35
CA LYS A 174 -7.78 12.06 -6.61
C LYS A 174 -6.38 11.47 -6.74
N GLY A 175 -6.06 10.49 -5.89
CA GLY A 175 -4.81 9.74 -5.97
C GLY A 175 -4.67 9.00 -7.30
N LEU A 176 -5.73 8.33 -7.76
CA LEU A 176 -5.78 7.67 -9.06
C LEU A 176 -5.63 8.68 -10.22
N ASP A 177 -6.30 9.82 -10.18
CA ASP A 177 -6.15 10.87 -11.20
C ASP A 177 -4.71 11.38 -11.28
N GLY A 178 -4.05 11.58 -10.13
CA GLY A 178 -2.61 11.91 -10.06
C GLY A 178 -1.72 10.79 -10.62
N LEU A 179 -2.06 9.53 -10.35
CA LEU A 179 -1.36 8.38 -10.93
C LEU A 179 -1.59 8.28 -12.44
N ILE A 180 -2.75 8.65 -12.97
CA ILE A 180 -3.04 8.59 -14.42
C ILE A 180 -2.33 9.74 -15.14
N SER A 181 -2.46 10.96 -14.65
CA SER A 181 -1.87 12.17 -15.23
C SER A 181 -0.35 12.25 -15.09
N GLY A 182 0.23 11.56 -14.09
CA GLY A 182 1.63 11.70 -13.72
C GLY A 182 1.89 12.82 -12.72
N GLU A 183 0.86 13.56 -12.31
CA GLU A 183 0.93 14.70 -11.40
C GLU A 183 0.82 14.29 -9.92
N ILE A 184 1.59 13.29 -9.50
CA ILE A 184 1.63 12.89 -8.07
C ILE A 184 2.86 13.50 -7.40
N ALA A 185 2.62 14.49 -6.54
CA ALA A 185 3.67 15.11 -5.75
C ALA A 185 4.10 14.21 -4.58
N GLY A 186 5.38 14.26 -4.23
CA GLY A 186 5.89 13.63 -3.02
C GLY A 186 5.34 14.31 -1.75
N GLY A 187 5.04 13.53 -0.72
CA GLY A 187 4.77 14.06 0.61
C GLY A 187 3.65 13.35 1.36
N ILE A 188 3.39 13.85 2.57
CA ILE A 188 2.39 13.31 3.50
C ILE A 188 1.41 14.42 3.87
N ARG A 189 0.12 14.09 3.87
CA ARG A 189 -0.92 14.93 4.47
C ARG A 189 -1.81 14.13 5.41
N ASN A 190 -2.35 14.83 6.41
CA ASN A 190 -3.35 14.25 7.30
C ASN A 190 -4.75 14.61 6.80
N TYR A 191 -5.67 13.67 6.92
CA TYR A 191 -7.10 13.93 6.92
C TYR A 191 -7.43 14.77 8.16
N HIS A 192 -8.10 15.90 7.94
CA HIS A 192 -8.67 16.72 9.00
C HIS A 192 -10.18 16.58 8.89
N GLY A 193 -10.76 15.75 9.77
CA GLY A 193 -12.21 15.56 9.81
C GLY A 193 -12.94 16.88 10.00
N LYS A 194 -14.06 17.03 9.28
CA LYS A 194 -15.10 18.00 9.60
C LYS A 194 -16.32 17.23 10.08
#